data_AF-A0A849H389-F1
#
_entry.id   AF-A0A849H389-F1
#
_cell.length_a   1.000
_cell.length_b   1.000
_cell.length_c   1.000
_cell.angle_alpha   90.00
_cell.angle_beta   90.00
_cell.angle_gamma   90.00
#
_symmetry.space_group_name_H-M   'P 1'
#
loop_
_entity.id
_entity.type
_entity.pdbx_description
1 polymer ?
#
loop_
_entity_poly.entity_id
_entity_poly.type
_entity_poly.pdbx_seq_one_letter_code
_entity_poly.pdbx_strand_id
1 'polypeptide(L)'
;MAERRTLAAAVAFLSLLFGSGCASFPGGGGPSLQEEIDEIISTPPLDQVNWGIRIVDPDRGQILYSRHAHLKFVPASNMKVLSTATALSLLGPEYRYDTEIFGVGTLGESGSVLRGDLLLPATGDPTLSERFYPTAEAPLDSLAQGLWAAGIRTVSGALVVDVSRWDSTTVPGSWMVQNLSGTSGATGGAFSIAEGVLNIEVTAAEEVGSPARTIWWPHLREGALTVEVVTAHPDSTSRGRRVEYLPESRLLRIQGRIPLGSVDTIRVAQR
;
A
#
# COMPACT_ATOMS: atom_id res chain seq x y z
N MET A 1 17.50 -61.05 83.85
CA MET A 1 16.44 -62.07 83.76
C MET A 1 15.14 -61.40 84.19
N ALA A 2 14.06 -61.66 83.45
CA ALA A 2 12.68 -61.20 83.67
C ALA A 2 12.28 -59.79 83.15
N GLU A 3 11.54 -59.83 82.04
CA GLU A 3 10.46 -58.88 81.73
C GLU A 3 9.37 -58.93 82.82
N ARG A 4 8.71 -57.80 83.10
CA ARG A 4 7.25 -57.59 82.89
C ARG A 4 6.72 -56.29 83.54
N ARG A 5 6.15 -55.44 82.67
CA ARG A 5 4.83 -54.74 82.71
C ARG A 5 4.29 -54.22 84.07
N THR A 6 3.96 -52.92 84.15
CA THR A 6 2.56 -52.39 84.12
C THR A 6 2.43 -50.85 84.13
N LEU A 7 1.39 -50.40 83.41
CA LEU A 7 0.59 -49.15 83.36
C LEU A 7 0.90 -47.97 84.30
N ALA A 8 0.81 -46.73 83.76
CA ALA A 8 -0.34 -45.82 83.99
C ALA A 8 -0.22 -44.44 83.30
N ALA A 9 -1.33 -44.07 82.65
CA ALA A 9 -1.89 -42.78 82.22
C ALA A 9 -1.15 -41.42 82.39
N ALA A 10 -1.02 -40.76 81.23
CA ALA A 10 -1.50 -39.41 80.87
C ALA A 10 -1.10 -38.17 81.70
N VAL A 11 -0.29 -37.30 81.08
CA VAL A 11 -0.47 -35.85 81.13
C VAL A 11 -0.32 -35.33 79.70
N ALA A 12 -1.39 -34.75 79.15
CA ALA A 12 -1.40 -34.10 77.85
C ALA A 12 -0.71 -32.74 77.96
N PHE A 13 0.26 -32.47 77.08
CA PHE A 13 0.74 -31.12 76.81
C PHE A 13 0.67 -30.88 75.29
N LEU A 14 -0.22 -29.96 74.93
CA LEU A 14 -0.44 -29.47 73.57
C LEU A 14 0.69 -28.49 73.23
N SER A 15 1.72 -28.96 72.55
CA SER A 15 2.77 -28.10 71.97
C SER A 15 2.45 -27.81 70.50
N LEU A 16 2.02 -26.57 70.23
CA LEU A 16 1.93 -26.00 68.89
C LEU A 16 3.33 -25.99 68.26
N LEU A 17 3.51 -26.78 67.20
CA LEU A 17 4.66 -26.71 66.32
C LEU A 17 4.50 -25.49 65.41
N PHE A 18 5.36 -24.48 65.61
CA PHE A 18 5.64 -23.46 64.59
C PHE A 18 6.33 -24.16 63.41
N GLY A 19 5.53 -24.61 62.44
CA GLY A 19 6.04 -24.97 61.13
C GLY A 19 6.53 -23.70 60.43
N SER A 20 7.84 -23.59 60.21
CA SER A 20 8.42 -22.69 59.21
C SER A 20 7.90 -23.09 57.83
N GLY A 21 6.70 -22.63 57.50
CA GLY A 21 6.24 -22.57 56.13
C GLY A 21 7.06 -21.51 55.42
N CYS A 22 7.94 -21.93 54.52
CA CYS A 22 8.36 -21.07 53.41
C CYS A 22 7.09 -20.72 52.64
N ALA A 23 6.46 -19.60 53.00
CA ALA A 23 5.45 -18.97 52.19
C ALA A 23 6.18 -18.45 50.95
N SER A 24 6.23 -19.28 49.91
CA SER A 24 6.45 -18.81 48.54
C SER A 24 5.38 -17.76 48.29
N PHE A 25 5.80 -16.49 48.19
CA PHE A 25 4.93 -15.46 47.67
C PHE A 25 4.40 -15.96 46.32
N PRO A 26 3.08 -16.08 46.11
CA PRO A 26 2.57 -16.35 44.78
C PRO A 26 3.02 -15.19 43.91
N GLY A 27 3.93 -15.46 42.97
CA GLY A 27 4.23 -14.55 41.88
C GLY A 27 2.89 -14.16 41.23
N GLY A 28 2.71 -12.86 40.95
CA GLY A 28 1.44 -12.23 40.61
C GLY A 28 0.46 -13.13 39.85
N GLY A 29 -0.67 -13.42 40.49
CA GLY A 29 -1.68 -14.39 40.03
C GLY A 29 -2.58 -13.91 38.90
N GLY A 30 -2.01 -13.27 37.88
CA GLY A 30 -2.67 -13.07 36.59
C GLY A 30 -2.41 -14.27 35.67
N PRO A 31 -3.24 -14.47 34.62
CA PRO A 31 -2.96 -15.44 33.58
C PRO A 31 -1.59 -15.15 32.93
N SER A 32 -0.91 -16.20 32.49
CA SER A 32 0.30 -16.07 31.68
C SER A 32 -0.04 -15.45 30.32
N LEU A 33 0.95 -14.82 29.66
CA LEU A 33 0.80 -14.29 28.29
C LEU A 33 0.23 -15.35 27.33
N GLN A 34 0.61 -16.62 27.52
CA GLN A 34 0.10 -17.72 26.70
C GLN A 34 -1.40 -17.93 26.94
N GLU A 35 -1.84 -17.97 28.20
CA GLU A 35 -3.25 -18.14 28.56
C GLU A 35 -4.10 -16.97 28.06
N GLU A 36 -3.61 -15.74 28.22
CA GLU A 36 -4.30 -14.53 27.73
C GLU A 36 -4.50 -14.55 26.20
N ILE A 37 -3.45 -14.89 25.44
CA ILE A 37 -3.55 -14.96 23.98
C ILE A 37 -4.49 -16.11 23.56
N ASP A 38 -4.36 -17.27 24.19
CA ASP A 38 -5.18 -18.45 23.87
C ASP A 38 -6.66 -18.22 24.17
N GLU A 39 -6.99 -17.50 25.24
CA GLU A 39 -8.36 -17.08 25.57
C GLU A 39 -8.94 -16.15 24.50
N ILE A 40 -8.17 -15.12 24.09
CA ILE A 40 -8.61 -14.17 23.06
C ILE A 40 -8.90 -14.88 21.73
N ILE A 41 -7.95 -15.68 21.24
CA ILE A 41 -8.09 -16.30 19.91
C ILE A 41 -9.09 -17.45 19.88
N SER A 42 -9.50 -17.96 21.05
CA SER A 42 -10.56 -18.98 21.19
C SER A 42 -11.94 -18.35 21.43
N THR A 43 -12.06 -17.02 21.45
CA THR A 43 -13.34 -16.33 21.65
C THR A 43 -14.11 -16.22 20.34
N PRO A 44 -15.40 -16.59 20.27
CA PRO A 44 -16.20 -16.41 19.06
C PRO A 44 -16.28 -14.93 18.59
N PRO A 45 -16.16 -14.64 17.28
CA PRO A 45 -16.03 -15.59 16.16
C PRO A 45 -14.57 -15.92 15.75
N LEU A 46 -13.58 -15.55 16.56
CA LEU A 46 -12.15 -15.77 16.28
C LEU A 46 -11.73 -17.24 16.41
N ASP A 47 -12.54 -18.05 17.07
CA ASP A 47 -12.39 -19.50 17.20
C ASP A 47 -12.56 -20.25 15.87
N GLN A 48 -13.10 -19.60 14.83
CA GLN A 48 -13.31 -20.17 13.50
C GLN A 48 -12.21 -19.85 12.49
N VAL A 49 -11.15 -19.13 12.88
CA VAL A 49 -10.05 -18.74 11.98
C VAL A 49 -8.73 -19.43 12.33
N ASN A 50 -7.87 -19.58 11.32
CA ASN A 50 -6.52 -20.12 11.52
C ASN A 50 -5.57 -19.01 11.98
N TRP A 51 -5.03 -19.13 13.19
CA TRP A 51 -4.04 -18.22 13.73
C TRP A 51 -2.62 -18.76 13.55
N GLY A 52 -1.74 -17.93 12.97
CA GLY A 52 -0.29 -18.09 12.98
C GLY A 52 0.34 -16.94 13.77
N ILE A 53 0.93 -17.24 14.93
CA ILE A 53 1.45 -16.23 15.86
C ILE A 53 2.82 -16.66 16.33
N ARG A 54 3.77 -15.72 16.30
CA ARG A 54 5.12 -15.89 16.84
C ARG A 54 5.53 -14.60 17.53
N ILE A 55 5.77 -14.68 18.83
CA ILE A 55 6.24 -13.56 19.65
C ILE A 55 7.62 -13.91 20.16
N VAL A 56 8.58 -13.01 19.93
CA VAL A 56 9.99 -13.21 20.25
C VAL A 56 10.50 -11.96 20.97
N ASP A 57 11.23 -12.16 22.07
CA ASP A 57 12.05 -11.13 22.69
C ASP A 57 13.18 -10.77 21.71
N PRO A 58 13.23 -9.54 21.17
CA PRO A 58 14.21 -9.19 20.13
C PRO A 58 15.65 -9.15 20.65
N ASP A 59 15.87 -8.90 21.95
CA ASP A 59 17.20 -8.79 22.55
C ASP A 59 17.76 -10.17 22.89
N ARG A 60 16.91 -11.07 23.40
CA ARG A 60 17.32 -12.40 23.86
C ARG A 60 17.11 -13.50 22.83
N GLY A 61 16.31 -13.25 21.78
CA GLY A 61 15.83 -14.27 20.84
C GLY A 61 14.89 -15.31 21.47
N GLN A 62 14.43 -15.05 22.70
CA GLN A 62 13.56 -15.97 23.43
C GLN A 62 12.16 -15.97 22.81
N ILE A 63 11.63 -17.16 22.56
CA ILE A 63 10.26 -17.32 22.08
C ILE A 63 9.33 -17.16 23.29
N LEU A 64 8.51 -16.12 23.28
CA LEU A 64 7.55 -15.82 24.34
C LEU A 64 6.20 -16.50 24.08
N TYR A 65 5.84 -16.67 22.81
CA TYR A 65 4.62 -17.37 22.38
C TYR A 65 4.78 -17.90 20.96
N SER A 66 4.20 -19.06 20.66
CA SER A 66 4.25 -19.65 19.33
C SER A 66 3.05 -20.54 19.06
N ARG A 67 2.27 -20.20 18.04
CA ARG A 67 1.13 -20.99 17.54
C ARG A 67 1.20 -21.07 16.03
N HIS A 68 1.23 -22.28 15.48
CA HIS A 68 1.26 -22.54 14.02
C HIS A 68 2.26 -21.69 13.22
N ALA A 69 3.35 -21.21 13.85
CA ALA A 69 4.27 -20.25 13.26
C ALA A 69 5.01 -20.77 12.00
N HIS A 70 5.00 -22.08 11.77
CA HIS A 70 5.61 -22.74 10.62
C HIS A 70 4.65 -22.95 9.45
N LEU A 71 3.36 -22.68 9.62
CA LEU A 71 2.37 -22.78 8.54
C LEU A 71 2.44 -21.55 7.62
N LYS A 72 2.03 -21.74 6.37
CA LYS A 72 1.96 -20.67 5.37
C LYS A 72 0.61 -19.98 5.44
N PHE A 73 0.62 -18.64 5.42
CA PHE A 73 -0.56 -17.80 5.40
C PHE A 73 -0.47 -16.81 4.24
N VAL A 74 -1.61 -16.27 3.79
CA VAL A 74 -1.62 -15.09 2.92
C VAL A 74 -1.25 -13.88 3.78
N PRO A 75 -0.07 -13.26 3.59
CA PRO A 75 0.40 -12.22 4.50
C PRO A 75 -0.30 -10.87 4.29
N ALA A 76 -1.11 -10.74 3.23
CA ALA A 76 -1.67 -9.47 2.78
C ALA A 76 -0.56 -8.40 2.69
N SER A 77 -0.82 -7.18 3.20
CA SER A 77 0.17 -6.10 3.21
C SER A 77 1.39 -6.35 4.09
N ASN A 78 1.41 -7.40 4.94
CA ASN A 78 2.63 -7.75 5.69
C ASN A 78 3.76 -8.21 4.76
N MET A 79 3.46 -8.60 3.51
CA MET A 79 4.47 -8.84 2.48
C MET A 79 5.41 -7.63 2.29
N LYS A 80 4.91 -6.41 2.53
CA LYS A 80 5.72 -5.17 2.41
C LYS A 80 6.92 -5.18 3.34
N VAL A 81 6.88 -5.88 4.49
CA VAL A 81 8.05 -6.00 5.38
C VAL A 81 9.21 -6.66 4.64
N LEU A 82 8.96 -7.78 3.95
CA LEU A 82 9.99 -8.47 3.18
C LEU A 82 10.45 -7.66 1.96
N SER A 83 9.52 -7.08 1.21
CA SER A 83 9.84 -6.28 0.03
C SER A 83 10.67 -5.04 0.40
N THR A 84 10.30 -4.32 1.45
CA THR A 84 11.03 -3.13 1.93
C THR A 84 12.39 -3.50 2.50
N ALA A 85 12.50 -4.56 3.30
CA ALA A 85 13.80 -5.03 3.80
C ALA A 85 14.73 -5.43 2.64
N THR A 86 14.20 -6.10 1.61
CA THR A 86 14.96 -6.47 0.40
C THR A 86 15.43 -5.23 -0.35
N ALA A 87 14.54 -4.25 -0.57
CA ALA A 87 14.89 -3.00 -1.22
C ALA A 87 15.99 -2.24 -0.45
N LEU A 88 15.85 -2.12 0.87
CA LEU A 88 16.87 -1.48 1.72
C LEU A 88 18.21 -2.23 1.69
N SER A 89 18.19 -3.57 1.65
CA SER A 89 19.41 -4.37 1.59
C SER A 89 20.13 -4.28 0.25
N LEU A 90 19.40 -4.16 -0.87
CA LEU A 90 19.98 -4.14 -2.21
C LEU A 90 20.37 -2.72 -2.66
N LEU A 91 19.52 -1.74 -2.35
CA LEU A 91 19.69 -0.35 -2.81
C LEU A 91 20.36 0.53 -1.76
N GLY A 92 20.18 0.20 -0.48
CA GLY A 92 20.56 1.06 0.63
C GLY A 92 19.50 2.12 0.95
N PRO A 93 19.52 2.69 2.17
CA PRO A 93 18.55 3.71 2.59
C PRO A 93 18.74 5.04 1.86
N GLU A 94 19.94 5.30 1.33
CA GLU A 94 20.26 6.54 0.61
C GLU A 94 20.07 6.45 -0.90
N TYR A 95 19.54 5.34 -1.42
CA TYR A 95 19.25 5.23 -2.84
C TYR A 95 18.29 6.35 -3.27
N ARG A 96 18.56 6.90 -4.44
CA ARG A 96 17.70 7.86 -5.12
C ARG A 96 17.45 7.36 -6.53
N TYR A 97 16.23 7.56 -7.03
CA TYR A 97 15.94 7.32 -8.42
C TYR A 97 16.44 8.52 -9.23
N ASP A 98 17.08 8.22 -10.36
CA ASP A 98 17.45 9.20 -11.36
C ASP A 98 16.50 9.05 -12.56
N THR A 99 15.88 10.16 -12.92
CA THR A 99 15.06 10.29 -14.14
C THR A 99 15.74 11.31 -15.04
N GLU A 100 16.29 10.83 -16.15
CA GLU A 100 17.11 11.64 -17.08
C GLU A 100 16.49 11.67 -18.48
N ILE A 101 16.77 12.75 -19.22
CA ILE A 101 16.41 12.89 -20.63
C ILE A 101 17.66 13.17 -21.47
N PHE A 102 17.85 12.38 -22.52
CA PHE A 102 19.01 12.43 -23.40
C PHE A 102 18.59 12.92 -24.78
N GLY A 103 19.41 13.77 -25.39
CA GLY A 103 19.30 14.09 -26.82
C GLY A 103 20.09 13.06 -27.64
N VAL A 104 19.43 12.41 -28.60
CA VAL A 104 20.03 11.43 -29.51
C VAL A 104 20.02 11.99 -30.92
N GLY A 105 21.16 12.50 -31.38
CA GLY A 105 21.30 13.10 -32.70
C GLY A 105 22.36 14.19 -32.72
N THR A 106 22.17 15.17 -33.61
CA THR A 106 23.11 16.30 -33.76
C THR A 106 22.44 17.62 -33.45
N LEU A 107 23.18 18.55 -32.85
CA LEU A 107 22.72 19.93 -32.72
C LEU A 107 22.89 20.68 -34.04
N GLY A 108 21.91 21.51 -34.39
CA GLY A 108 22.05 22.48 -35.47
C GLY A 108 23.12 23.53 -35.14
N GLU A 109 23.50 24.33 -36.15
CA GLU A 109 24.59 25.31 -36.03
C GLU A 109 24.43 26.29 -34.85
N SER A 110 23.19 26.71 -34.56
CA SER A 110 22.87 27.59 -33.43
C SER A 110 22.86 26.89 -32.07
N GLY A 111 22.97 25.56 -32.02
CA GLY A 111 22.74 24.75 -30.83
C GLY A 111 21.25 24.62 -30.43
N SER A 112 20.34 25.39 -31.04
CA SER A 112 18.95 25.50 -30.57
C SER A 112 18.00 24.43 -31.10
N VAL A 113 18.43 23.68 -32.12
CA VAL A 113 17.64 22.61 -32.73
C VAL A 113 18.37 21.28 -32.54
N LEU A 114 17.74 20.36 -31.83
CA LEU A 114 18.16 18.96 -31.83
C LEU A 114 17.60 18.28 -33.09
N ARG A 115 18.49 17.93 -34.02
CA ARG A 115 18.18 17.11 -35.19
C ARG A 115 18.30 15.64 -34.79
N GLY A 116 17.22 15.11 -34.24
CA GLY A 116 17.17 13.77 -33.66
C GLY A 116 16.05 13.65 -32.63
N ASP A 117 16.16 12.63 -31.78
CA ASP A 117 15.13 12.25 -30.81
C ASP A 117 15.51 12.68 -29.39
N LEU A 118 14.51 12.83 -28.52
CA LEU A 118 14.71 12.81 -27.08
C LEU A 118 14.43 11.40 -26.56
N LEU A 119 15.29 10.91 -25.68
CA LEU A 119 15.18 9.59 -25.06
C LEU A 119 15.10 9.75 -23.54
N LEU A 120 14.05 9.19 -22.93
CA LEU A 120 13.90 9.07 -21.48
C LEU A 120 13.98 7.58 -21.11
N PRO A 121 15.14 7.09 -20.64
CA PRO A 121 15.28 5.73 -20.14
C PRO A 121 14.56 5.61 -18.80
N ALA A 122 13.42 4.93 -18.79
CA ALA A 122 12.59 4.84 -17.61
C ALA A 122 13.08 3.73 -16.67
N THR A 123 13.22 4.05 -15.38
CA THR A 123 13.88 3.18 -14.39
C THR A 123 12.95 2.66 -13.30
N GLY A 124 11.70 3.14 -13.27
CA GLY A 124 10.70 2.80 -12.27
C GLY A 124 10.64 3.75 -11.08
N ASP A 125 11.00 5.02 -11.27
CA ASP A 125 10.89 6.05 -10.23
C ASP A 125 9.42 6.17 -9.73
N PRO A 126 9.12 5.78 -8.48
CA PRO A 126 7.75 5.80 -7.96
C PRO A 126 7.36 7.19 -7.44
N THR A 127 8.24 8.18 -7.54
CA THR A 127 8.06 9.49 -6.89
C THR A 127 7.45 10.55 -7.79
N LEU A 128 7.24 10.28 -9.08
CA LEU A 128 6.65 11.22 -10.04
C LEU A 128 5.14 11.43 -9.79
N SER A 129 4.78 12.00 -8.64
CA SER A 129 3.41 12.22 -8.20
C SER A 129 3.28 13.39 -7.24
N GLU A 130 2.04 13.81 -7.03
CA GLU A 130 1.62 14.88 -6.12
C GLU A 130 1.94 14.58 -4.64
N ARG A 131 2.34 13.34 -4.32
CA ARG A 131 2.84 13.00 -2.98
C ARG A 131 4.18 13.66 -2.69
N PHE A 132 5.01 13.84 -3.71
CA PHE A 132 6.38 14.32 -3.58
C PHE A 132 6.60 15.67 -4.27
N TYR A 133 5.71 16.06 -5.17
CA TYR A 133 5.78 17.30 -5.96
C TYR A 133 4.46 18.08 -5.91
N PRO A 134 4.44 19.38 -6.26
CA PRO A 134 3.20 20.17 -6.29
C PRO A 134 2.14 19.65 -7.28
N THR A 135 2.56 19.02 -8.38
CA THR A 135 1.71 18.36 -9.38
C THR A 135 2.40 17.09 -9.88
N ALA A 136 1.65 16.18 -10.51
CA ALA A 136 2.22 14.96 -11.10
C ALA A 136 3.17 15.27 -12.27
N GLU A 137 2.94 16.39 -12.95
CA GLU A 137 3.71 16.86 -14.10
C GLU A 137 4.95 17.69 -13.73
N ALA A 138 5.05 18.21 -12.50
CA ALA A 138 6.17 19.08 -12.09
C ALA A 138 7.58 18.47 -12.30
N PRO A 139 7.82 17.17 -12.11
CA PRO A 139 9.09 16.55 -12.49
C PRO A 139 9.36 16.61 -14.00
N LEU A 140 8.32 16.46 -14.82
CA LEU A 140 8.43 16.55 -16.28
C LEU A 140 8.71 17.99 -16.73
N ASP A 141 8.09 18.96 -16.07
CA ASP A 141 8.39 20.38 -16.28
C ASP A 141 9.86 20.69 -15.98
N SER A 142 10.42 20.06 -14.94
CA SER A 142 11.83 20.21 -14.58
C SER A 142 12.77 19.65 -15.66
N LEU A 143 12.43 18.51 -16.26
CA LEU A 143 13.17 17.96 -17.41
C LEU A 143 13.09 18.89 -18.63
N ALA A 144 11.90 19.42 -18.93
CA ALA A 144 11.70 20.36 -20.03
C ALA A 144 12.47 21.68 -19.80
N GLN A 145 12.48 22.19 -18.57
CA GLN A 145 13.27 23.36 -18.18
C GLN A 145 14.77 23.10 -18.33
N GLY A 146 15.25 21.88 -18.02
CA GLY A 146 16.63 21.47 -18.26
C GLY A 146 17.02 21.58 -19.74
N LEU A 147 16.18 21.06 -20.64
CA LEU A 147 16.38 21.20 -22.09
C LEU A 147 16.36 22.67 -22.52
N TRP A 148 15.45 23.46 -21.98
CA TRP A 148 15.37 24.89 -22.26
C TRP A 148 16.61 25.65 -21.78
N ALA A 149 17.11 25.34 -20.59
CA ALA A 149 18.34 25.92 -20.03
C ALA A 149 19.57 25.52 -20.86
N ALA A 150 19.58 24.31 -21.44
CA ALA A 150 20.61 23.84 -22.36
C ALA A 150 20.55 24.51 -23.76
N GLY A 151 19.60 25.42 -23.99
CA GLY A 151 19.46 26.15 -25.25
C GLY A 151 18.61 25.43 -26.30
N ILE A 152 18.12 24.22 -26.03
CA ILE A 152 17.25 23.47 -26.95
C ILE A 152 15.88 24.16 -27.01
N ARG A 153 15.43 24.46 -28.23
CA ARG A 153 14.14 25.12 -28.52
C ARG A 153 13.27 24.28 -29.45
N THR A 154 13.88 23.39 -30.22
CA THR A 154 13.17 22.54 -31.17
C THR A 154 13.83 21.17 -31.23
N VAL A 155 13.01 20.13 -31.27
CA VAL A 155 13.42 18.75 -31.50
C VAL A 155 12.73 18.31 -32.78
N SER A 156 13.47 17.84 -33.78
CA SER A 156 12.89 17.46 -35.07
C SER A 156 12.36 16.02 -35.09
N GLY A 157 12.80 15.19 -34.15
CA GLY A 157 12.42 13.79 -34.03
C GLY A 157 11.37 13.54 -32.95
N ALA A 158 11.35 12.31 -32.45
CA ALA A 158 10.39 11.84 -31.46
C ALA A 158 10.85 12.10 -30.02
N LEU A 159 9.89 12.11 -29.09
CA LEU A 159 10.13 11.84 -27.69
C LEU A 159 9.88 10.35 -27.45
N VAL A 160 10.92 9.62 -27.04
CA VAL A 160 10.88 8.19 -26.77
C VAL A 160 11.02 7.96 -25.27
N VAL A 161 9.98 7.39 -24.67
CA VAL A 161 10.06 6.87 -23.29
C VAL A 161 10.41 5.40 -23.38
N ASP A 162 11.65 5.06 -23.03
CA ASP A 162 12.15 3.69 -23.08
C ASP A 162 11.81 2.96 -21.78
N VAL A 163 10.81 2.09 -21.86
CA VAL A 163 10.33 1.27 -20.74
C VAL A 163 10.93 -0.15 -20.73
N SER A 164 11.92 -0.43 -21.59
CA SER A 164 12.46 -1.79 -21.80
C SER A 164 13.23 -2.37 -20.61
N ARG A 165 13.53 -1.57 -19.58
CA ARG A 165 14.15 -2.06 -18.33
C ARG A 165 13.24 -2.98 -17.53
N TRP A 166 11.93 -2.86 -17.71
CA TRP A 166 10.95 -3.73 -17.06
C TRP A 166 10.28 -4.60 -18.12
N ASP A 167 9.72 -5.74 -17.69
CA ASP A 167 8.89 -6.54 -18.59
C ASP A 167 7.56 -5.84 -18.91
N SER A 168 6.83 -6.37 -19.89
CA SER A 168 5.55 -5.82 -20.33
C SER A 168 4.36 -6.24 -19.48
N THR A 169 4.58 -6.87 -18.32
CA THR A 169 3.50 -7.33 -17.43
C THR A 169 2.92 -6.14 -16.68
N THR A 170 1.72 -5.73 -17.08
CA THR A 170 1.00 -4.68 -16.39
C THR A 170 0.23 -5.25 -15.19
N VAL A 171 -0.49 -6.37 -15.35
CA VAL A 171 -1.34 -6.93 -14.29
C VAL A 171 -0.81 -8.28 -13.80
N PRO A 172 -0.45 -8.43 -12.50
CA PRO A 172 -0.08 -9.72 -11.93
C PRO A 172 -1.24 -10.73 -12.02
N GLY A 173 -0.93 -11.97 -12.39
CA GLY A 173 -1.95 -13.02 -12.61
C GLY A 173 -2.78 -13.41 -11.38
N SER A 174 -2.33 -13.06 -10.16
CA SER A 174 -3.06 -13.31 -8.92
C SER A 174 -4.02 -12.19 -8.51
N TRP A 175 -4.06 -11.07 -9.26
CA TRP A 175 -4.92 -9.94 -8.93
C TRP A 175 -6.37 -10.20 -9.35
N MET A 176 -7.31 -9.86 -8.48
CA MET A 176 -8.73 -9.98 -8.79
C MET A 176 -9.14 -8.90 -9.78
N VAL A 177 -9.75 -9.30 -10.90
CA VAL A 177 -10.19 -8.39 -11.98
C VAL A 177 -11.05 -7.24 -11.45
N GLN A 178 -11.93 -7.50 -10.48
CA GLN A 178 -12.82 -6.51 -9.88
C GLN A 178 -12.09 -5.37 -9.14
N ASN A 179 -10.86 -5.62 -8.67
CA ASN A 179 -10.07 -4.63 -7.92
C ASN A 179 -9.20 -3.76 -8.82
N LEU A 180 -9.04 -4.13 -10.10
CA LEU A 180 -8.10 -3.49 -11.00
C LEU A 180 -8.46 -2.06 -11.39
N SER A 181 -9.65 -1.57 -11.07
CA SER A 181 -10.03 -0.15 -11.26
C SER A 181 -9.71 0.70 -10.04
N GLY A 182 -9.55 0.08 -8.86
CA GLY A 182 -9.20 0.77 -7.63
C GLY A 182 -7.73 1.18 -7.60
N THR A 183 -7.39 2.16 -6.77
CA THR A 183 -6.01 2.69 -6.65
C THR A 183 -4.98 1.65 -6.22
N SER A 184 -5.37 0.64 -5.44
CA SER A 184 -4.50 -0.50 -5.10
C SER A 184 -4.24 -1.45 -6.27
N GLY A 185 -5.03 -1.33 -7.33
CA GLY A 185 -4.87 -2.00 -8.62
C GLY A 185 -4.10 -1.16 -9.65
N ALA A 186 -3.56 0.00 -9.26
CA ALA A 186 -2.65 0.76 -10.12
C ALA A 186 -1.36 -0.04 -10.30
N THR A 187 -1.01 -0.29 -11.55
CA THR A 187 0.13 -1.12 -11.89
C THR A 187 1.39 -0.27 -11.86
N GLY A 188 2.46 -0.80 -11.27
CA GLY A 188 3.77 -0.21 -11.46
C GLY A 188 4.19 -0.29 -12.94
N GLY A 189 5.14 0.54 -13.33
CA GLY A 189 5.77 0.48 -14.64
C GLY A 189 7.14 1.13 -14.58
N ALA A 190 7.98 0.85 -15.59
CA ALA A 190 9.26 1.55 -15.71
C ALA A 190 9.08 3.07 -15.79
N PHE A 191 7.94 3.52 -16.33
CA PHE A 191 7.50 4.91 -16.30
C PHE A 191 6.06 4.99 -15.81
N SER A 192 5.79 5.82 -14.81
CA SER A 192 4.46 6.14 -14.33
C SER A 192 4.45 7.52 -13.69
N ILE A 193 3.37 8.26 -13.85
CA ILE A 193 3.12 9.52 -13.15
C ILE A 193 1.83 9.42 -12.33
N ALA A 194 1.66 10.29 -11.34
CA ALA A 194 0.50 10.30 -10.45
C ALA A 194 0.23 8.95 -9.76
N GLU A 195 1.29 8.19 -9.47
CA GLU A 195 1.22 6.82 -8.91
C GLU A 195 0.43 5.82 -9.81
N GLY A 196 0.31 6.11 -11.11
CA GLY A 196 -0.49 5.31 -12.05
C GLY A 196 -2.00 5.49 -11.82
N VAL A 197 -2.42 6.62 -11.26
CA VAL A 197 -3.82 6.90 -10.94
C VAL A 197 -4.30 8.13 -11.72
N LEU A 198 -5.43 7.96 -12.41
CA LEU A 198 -6.21 9.06 -12.95
C LEU A 198 -7.13 9.60 -11.85
N ASN A 199 -6.99 10.88 -11.54
CA ASN A 199 -7.89 11.60 -10.66
C ASN A 199 -8.86 12.43 -11.49
N ILE A 200 -10.15 12.37 -11.16
CA ILE A 200 -11.20 13.11 -11.85
C ILE A 200 -12.01 13.84 -10.78
N GLU A 201 -11.87 15.15 -10.73
CA GLU A 201 -12.75 16.01 -9.97
C GLU A 201 -14.08 16.14 -10.71
N VAL A 202 -15.16 15.87 -10.00
CA VAL A 202 -16.53 15.97 -10.50
C VAL A 202 -17.26 16.98 -9.63
N THR A 203 -17.75 18.04 -10.25
CA THR A 203 -18.50 19.09 -9.60
C THR A 203 -19.92 19.09 -10.14
N ALA A 204 -20.91 18.94 -9.25
CA ALA A 204 -22.31 18.98 -9.60
C ALA A 204 -22.65 20.28 -10.35
N ALA A 205 -23.54 20.19 -11.33
CA ALA A 205 -24.12 21.35 -12.00
C ALA A 205 -25.12 22.06 -11.07
N GLU A 206 -25.61 23.23 -11.48
CA GLU A 206 -26.61 23.99 -10.71
C GLU A 206 -28.01 23.36 -10.73
N GLU A 207 -28.28 22.46 -11.67
CA GLU A 207 -29.60 21.85 -11.87
C GLU A 207 -29.54 20.32 -11.88
N VAL A 208 -30.54 19.68 -11.28
CA VAL A 208 -30.71 18.22 -11.31
C VAL A 208 -30.98 17.76 -12.75
N GLY A 209 -30.31 16.69 -13.17
CA GLY A 209 -30.36 16.13 -14.53
C GLY A 209 -29.27 16.68 -15.46
N SER A 210 -28.67 17.83 -15.13
CA SER A 210 -27.62 18.44 -15.94
C SER A 210 -26.28 17.70 -15.79
N PRO A 211 -25.46 17.63 -16.87
CA PRO A 211 -24.13 17.04 -16.80
C PRO A 211 -23.23 17.75 -15.78
N ALA A 212 -22.54 16.98 -14.95
CA ALA A 212 -21.55 17.51 -14.02
C ALA A 212 -20.34 18.06 -14.76
N ARG A 213 -19.73 19.11 -14.21
CA ARG A 213 -18.43 19.60 -14.68
C ARG A 213 -17.35 18.63 -14.22
N THR A 214 -16.44 18.29 -15.13
CA THR A 214 -15.34 17.37 -14.82
C THR A 214 -13.99 17.96 -15.22
N ILE A 215 -13.00 17.75 -14.36
CA ILE A 215 -11.59 18.03 -14.61
C ILE A 215 -10.82 16.77 -14.23
N TRP A 216 -9.77 16.43 -14.95
CA TRP A 216 -8.95 15.28 -14.62
C TRP A 216 -7.46 15.53 -14.80
N TRP A 217 -6.68 14.76 -14.07
CA TRP A 217 -5.23 14.74 -14.15
C TRP A 217 -4.70 13.34 -13.78
N PRO A 218 -3.57 12.90 -14.35
CA PRO A 218 -2.76 13.62 -15.35
C PRO A 218 -3.47 13.74 -16.71
N HIS A 219 -2.93 14.58 -17.60
CA HIS A 219 -3.49 14.75 -18.94
C HIS A 219 -3.47 13.43 -19.72
N LEU A 220 -4.54 13.17 -20.46
CA LEU A 220 -4.69 11.98 -21.30
C LEU A 220 -4.76 12.38 -22.77
N ARG A 221 -4.36 11.46 -23.65
CA ARG A 221 -4.59 11.62 -25.10
C ARG A 221 -6.08 11.86 -25.37
N GLU A 222 -6.37 12.65 -26.41
CA GLU A 222 -7.73 12.87 -26.86
C GLU A 222 -8.43 11.53 -27.16
N GLY A 223 -9.68 11.38 -26.70
CA GLY A 223 -10.46 10.16 -26.88
C GLY A 223 -10.07 8.98 -25.98
N ALA A 224 -9.14 9.12 -25.02
CA ALA A 224 -8.85 8.05 -24.05
C ALA A 224 -9.80 8.02 -22.84
N LEU A 225 -10.60 9.07 -22.64
CA LEU A 225 -11.50 9.18 -21.50
C LEU A 225 -12.87 9.72 -21.95
N THR A 226 -13.92 9.10 -21.44
CA THR A 226 -15.28 9.65 -21.49
C THR A 226 -15.85 9.66 -20.08
N VAL A 227 -16.31 10.82 -19.63
CA VAL A 227 -16.93 10.99 -18.31
C VAL A 227 -18.37 11.49 -18.48
N GLU A 228 -19.32 10.65 -18.09
CA GLU A 228 -20.76 10.88 -18.16
C GLU A 228 -21.32 10.84 -16.73
N VAL A 229 -21.14 11.92 -15.98
CA VAL A 229 -21.72 12.06 -14.64
C VAL A 229 -22.85 13.07 -14.69
N VAL A 230 -24.01 12.71 -14.15
CA VAL A 230 -25.19 13.59 -14.09
C VAL A 230 -25.47 14.06 -12.66
N THR A 231 -25.95 15.28 -12.54
CA THR A 231 -26.35 15.86 -11.26
C THR A 231 -27.64 15.21 -10.79
N ALA A 232 -27.65 14.65 -9.58
CA ALA A 232 -28.78 13.99 -8.95
C ALA A 232 -29.40 14.88 -7.87
N HIS A 233 -30.59 14.48 -7.41
CA HIS A 233 -31.23 15.11 -6.25
C HIS A 233 -30.27 15.14 -5.04
N PRO A 234 -30.24 16.20 -4.22
CA PRO A 234 -29.34 16.32 -3.08
C PRO A 234 -29.44 15.15 -2.10
N ASP A 235 -30.64 14.59 -1.91
CA ASP A 235 -30.87 13.43 -1.02
C ASP A 235 -30.49 12.08 -1.64
N SER A 236 -29.96 12.05 -2.87
CA SER A 236 -29.55 10.81 -3.51
C SER A 236 -28.37 10.18 -2.78
N THR A 237 -28.60 9.04 -2.13
CA THR A 237 -27.55 8.18 -1.59
C THR A 237 -26.81 7.39 -2.67
N SER A 238 -27.37 7.35 -3.89
CA SER A 238 -26.78 6.63 -5.02
C SER A 238 -25.59 7.39 -5.61
N ARG A 239 -24.39 7.13 -5.08
CA ARG A 239 -23.11 7.45 -5.73
C ARG A 239 -22.71 6.36 -6.73
N GLY A 240 -23.69 5.80 -7.43
CA GLY A 240 -23.47 4.71 -8.37
C GLY A 240 -22.46 5.18 -9.41
N ARG A 241 -21.30 4.53 -9.44
CA ARG A 241 -20.23 4.80 -10.40
C ARG A 241 -19.89 3.51 -11.12
N ARG A 242 -19.81 3.61 -12.45
CA ARG A 242 -19.39 2.52 -13.32
C ARG A 242 -18.12 2.97 -14.02
N VAL A 243 -17.07 2.20 -13.81
CA VAL A 243 -15.76 2.41 -14.44
C VAL A 243 -15.54 1.24 -15.38
N GLU A 244 -15.50 1.52 -16.67
CA GLU A 244 -15.28 0.52 -17.72
C GLU A 244 -14.00 0.85 -18.46
N TYR A 245 -13.06 -0.10 -18.47
CA TYR A 245 -11.92 -0.05 -19.36
C TYR A 245 -12.21 -0.94 -20.56
N LEU A 246 -12.21 -0.38 -21.76
CA LEU A 246 -12.39 -1.09 -23.02
C LEU A 246 -11.01 -1.39 -23.62
N PRO A 247 -10.46 -2.61 -23.47
CA PRO A 247 -9.07 -2.90 -23.79
C PRO A 247 -8.71 -2.69 -25.27
N GLU A 248 -9.65 -2.99 -26.18
CA GLU A 248 -9.44 -2.91 -27.62
C GLU A 248 -9.25 -1.47 -28.11
N SER A 249 -9.99 -0.53 -27.51
CA SER A 249 -9.91 0.90 -27.83
C SER A 249 -8.98 1.68 -26.88
N ARG A 250 -8.58 1.06 -25.76
CA ARG A 250 -7.94 1.71 -24.61
C ARG A 250 -8.69 2.96 -24.18
N LEU A 251 -10.03 2.84 -24.15
CA LEU A 251 -10.94 3.89 -23.71
C LEU A 251 -11.37 3.59 -22.27
N LEU A 252 -11.22 4.59 -21.41
CA LEU A 252 -11.80 4.59 -20.07
C LEU A 252 -13.15 5.32 -20.12
N ARG A 253 -14.22 4.61 -19.77
CA ARG A 253 -15.56 5.21 -19.63
C ARG A 253 -15.96 5.24 -18.16
N ILE A 254 -16.37 6.41 -17.71
CA ILE A 254 -16.83 6.64 -16.35
C ILE A 254 -18.24 7.18 -16.43
N GLN A 255 -19.18 6.45 -15.83
CA GLN A 255 -20.56 6.86 -15.74
C GLN A 255 -20.97 6.95 -14.27
N GLY A 256 -21.82 7.91 -13.93
CA GLY A 256 -22.33 7.95 -12.57
C GLY A 256 -23.25 9.13 -12.27
N ARG A 257 -23.45 9.36 -10.98
CA ARG A 257 -24.31 10.43 -10.47
C ARG A 257 -23.63 11.13 -9.31
N ILE A 258 -23.81 12.45 -9.23
CA ILE A 258 -23.31 13.28 -8.13
C ILE A 258 -24.46 14.11 -7.54
N PRO A 259 -24.66 14.14 -6.21
CA PRO A 259 -25.71 14.97 -5.63
C PRO A 259 -25.48 16.47 -5.88
N LEU A 260 -26.55 17.22 -6.11
CA LEU A 260 -26.51 18.68 -6.24
C LEU A 260 -25.74 19.33 -5.07
N GLY A 261 -24.90 20.33 -5.39
CA GLY A 261 -24.06 21.03 -4.40
C GLY A 261 -22.85 20.23 -3.90
N SER A 262 -22.57 19.05 -4.45
CA SER A 262 -21.41 18.23 -4.08
C SER A 262 -20.24 18.37 -5.07
N VAL A 263 -19.04 18.17 -4.53
CA VAL A 263 -17.81 17.90 -5.27
C VAL A 263 -17.30 16.53 -4.83
N ASP A 264 -16.88 15.69 -5.77
CA ASP A 264 -16.29 14.38 -5.51
C ASP A 264 -15.03 14.18 -6.36
N THR A 265 -14.13 13.30 -5.92
CA THR A 265 -12.94 12.91 -6.68
C THR A 265 -12.97 11.42 -6.96
N ILE A 266 -13.11 11.07 -8.23
CA ILE A 266 -13.03 9.69 -8.70
C ILE A 266 -11.55 9.38 -8.96
N ARG A 267 -11.04 8.30 -8.35
CA ARG A 267 -9.65 7.83 -8.55
C ARG A 267 -9.69 6.47 -9.23
N VAL A 268 -9.04 6.35 -10.38
CA VAL A 268 -9.04 5.14 -11.20
C VAL A 268 -7.61 4.75 -11.55
N ALA A 269 -7.26 3.48 -11.35
CA ALA A 269 -5.99 2.94 -11.81
C ALA A 269 -5.87 3.02 -13.35
N GLN A 270 -4.76 3.56 -13.83
CA GLN A 270 -4.39 3.57 -15.24
C GLN A 270 -3.75 2.23 -15.64
N ARG A 271 -3.90 1.84 -16.92
CA ARG A 271 -3.33 0.62 -17.49
C ARG A 271 -2.89 0.84 -18.93
#